data_AF-A0A917LFC7-F1
#
_entry.id   AF-A0A917LFC7-F1
#
_cell.length_a   1.000
_cell.length_b   1.000
_cell.length_c   1.000
_cell.angle_alpha   90.00
_cell.angle_beta   90.00
_cell.angle_gamma   90.00
#
_symmetry.space_group_name_H-M   'P 1'
#
loop_
_entity.id
_entity.type
_entity.pdbx_description
1 polymer ?
#
loop_
_entity_poly.entity_id
_entity_poly.type
_entity_poly.pdbx_seq_one_letter_code
_entity_poly.pdbx_strand_id
1 'polypeptide(L)'
;MQFMTRLGFTPNPTIAEQTAVRFSVPISNEQLNLLDADLVVIFPITTSAEQVEQDPIFREVPAVRDGRYLVFDDPEASKSYSTNSALSLGYALDTVVPILAEKLST
;
A
#
# COMPACT_ATOMS: atom_id res chain seq x y z
N MET A 1 7.46 -3.55 -2.47
CA MET A 1 7.21 -4.02 -3.86
C MET A 1 7.48 -5.52 -4.03
N GLN A 2 8.68 -6.02 -3.74
CA GLN A 2 9.04 -7.44 -3.96
C GLN A 2 8.09 -8.47 -3.32
N PHE A 3 7.63 -8.23 -2.09
CA PHE A 3 6.65 -9.09 -1.42
C PHE A 3 5.36 -9.25 -2.26
N MET A 4 4.75 -8.13 -2.67
CA MET A 4 3.54 -8.12 -3.50
C MET A 4 3.76 -8.78 -4.86
N THR A 5 4.89 -8.51 -5.51
CA THR A 5 5.20 -9.14 -6.80
C THR A 5 5.34 -10.65 -6.69
N ARG A 6 5.87 -11.18 -5.57
CA ARG A 6 5.92 -12.63 -5.32
C ARG A 6 4.54 -13.25 -5.04
N LEU A 7 3.59 -12.45 -4.56
CA LEU A 7 2.18 -12.85 -4.44
C LEU A 7 1.41 -12.77 -5.77
N GLY A 8 2.05 -12.29 -6.84
CA GLY A 8 1.45 -12.20 -8.18
C GLY A 8 0.92 -10.83 -8.57
N PHE A 9 1.04 -9.81 -7.70
CA PHE A 9 0.64 -8.45 -8.04
C PHE A 9 1.64 -7.79 -9.00
N THR A 10 1.13 -6.93 -9.87
CA THR A 10 1.94 -6.05 -10.72
C THR A 10 1.87 -4.61 -10.22
N PRO A 11 2.96 -3.82 -10.34
CA PRO A 11 2.91 -2.39 -10.04
C PRO A 11 1.88 -1.68 -10.92
N ASN A 12 1.28 -0.60 -10.41
CA ASN A 12 0.42 0.28 -11.19
C ASN A 12 1.22 0.85 -12.39
N PRO A 13 0.78 0.63 -13.65
CA PRO A 13 1.52 1.08 -14.84
C PRO A 13 1.67 2.60 -14.88
N THR A 14 0.66 3.36 -14.46
CA THR A 14 0.71 4.83 -14.41
C THR A 14 1.79 5.35 -13.46
N ILE A 15 2.08 4.62 -12.37
CA ILE A 15 3.19 4.97 -11.47
C ILE A 15 4.51 4.42 -12.01
N ALA A 16 4.51 3.23 -12.61
CA ALA A 16 5.71 2.59 -13.14
C ALA A 16 6.35 3.36 -14.32
N GLU A 17 5.55 4.13 -15.06
CA GLU A 17 6.01 5.00 -16.14
C GLU A 17 6.64 6.32 -15.66
N GLN A 18 6.50 6.66 -14.38
CA GLN A 18 7.05 7.91 -13.83
C GLN A 18 8.52 7.78 -13.43
N THR A 19 9.21 8.92 -13.39
CA THR A 19 10.60 9.00 -12.98
C THR A 19 10.75 8.72 -11.49
N ALA A 20 11.37 7.58 -11.17
CA ALA A 20 11.73 7.26 -9.79
C ALA A 20 12.86 8.17 -9.29
N VAL A 21 12.75 8.60 -8.04
CA VAL A 21 13.83 9.21 -7.26
C VAL A 21 14.28 8.18 -6.23
N ARG A 22 15.48 7.63 -6.44
CA ARG A 22 16.01 6.48 -5.68
C ARG A 22 15.15 5.22 -5.86
N PHE A 23 14.23 4.96 -4.92
CA PHE A 23 13.45 3.73 -4.82
C PHE A 23 11.94 3.97 -4.86
N SER A 24 11.49 5.22 -4.99
CA SER A 24 10.09 5.60 -5.04
C SER A 24 9.85 6.71 -6.06
N VAL A 25 8.61 6.83 -6.51
CA VAL A 25 8.14 7.98 -7.30
C VAL A 25 7.52 8.99 -6.33
N PRO A 26 8.00 10.24 -6.25
CA PRO A 26 7.34 11.27 -5.47
C PRO A 26 6.06 11.70 -6.18
N ILE A 27 4.91 11.66 -5.49
CA ILE A 27 3.61 12.07 -6.00
C ILE A 27 3.13 13.28 -5.19
N SER A 28 2.71 14.35 -5.87
CA SER A 28 2.08 15.50 -5.22
C SER A 28 0.69 15.14 -4.71
N ASN A 29 0.22 15.79 -3.63
CA ASN A 29 -1.13 15.62 -3.12
C ASN A 29 -2.21 15.91 -4.18
N GLU A 30 -1.95 16.86 -5.08
CA GLU A 30 -2.86 17.20 -6.20
C GLU A 30 -2.99 16.08 -7.24
N GLN A 31 -2.08 15.11 -7.22
CA GLN A 31 -2.00 13.99 -8.15
C GLN A 31 -2.29 12.64 -7.48
N LEU A 32 -2.84 12.63 -6.25
CA LEU A 32 -3.12 11.37 -5.53
C LEU A 32 -4.07 10.43 -6.28
N ASN A 33 -4.90 10.94 -7.19
CA ASN A 33 -5.73 10.12 -8.07
C ASN A 33 -4.92 9.18 -8.98
N LEU A 34 -3.62 9.45 -9.21
CA LEU A 34 -2.73 8.53 -9.92
C LEU A 34 -2.49 7.22 -9.17
N LEU A 35 -2.81 7.16 -7.88
CA LEU A 35 -2.68 5.97 -7.05
C LEU A 35 -3.82 4.97 -7.25
N ASP A 36 -4.85 5.29 -8.04
CA ASP A 36 -5.94 4.36 -8.32
C ASP A 36 -5.42 3.05 -8.93
N ALA A 37 -5.68 1.95 -8.26
CA ALA A 37 -5.19 0.60 -8.58
C ALA A 37 -6.11 -0.42 -7.93
N ASP A 38 -6.02 -1.71 -8.31
CA ASP A 38 -6.83 -2.78 -7.71
C ASP A 38 -6.68 -2.87 -6.18
N LEU A 39 -5.52 -2.46 -5.66
CA LEU A 39 -5.24 -2.36 -4.23
C LEU A 39 -4.20 -1.25 -3.96
N VAL A 40 -4.48 -0.38 -2.99
CA VAL A 40 -3.54 0.64 -2.51
C VAL A 40 -3.01 0.27 -1.13
N VAL A 41 -1.68 0.15 -0.99
CA VAL A 41 -1.03 -0.18 0.30
C VAL A 41 -0.19 1.01 0.77
N ILE A 42 -0.47 1.50 1.98
CA ILE A 42 0.15 2.70 2.56
C ILE A 42 0.93 2.37 3.82
N PHE A 43 2.12 2.95 3.88
CA PHE A 43 3.03 2.92 5.03
C PHE A 43 3.14 4.32 5.62
N PRO A 44 2.38 4.65 6.66
CA PRO A 44 2.54 5.91 7.36
C PRO A 44 3.94 5.98 7.98
N ILE A 45 4.66 7.09 7.78
CA ILE A 45 6.01 7.29 8.36
C ILE A 45 5.95 8.27 9.53
N THR A 46 5.28 9.41 9.34
CA THR A 46 5.21 10.52 10.31
C THR A 46 3.79 10.84 10.78
N THR A 47 2.80 10.06 10.35
CA THR A 47 1.38 10.27 10.62
C THR A 47 0.76 8.95 11.07
N SER A 48 -0.35 8.98 11.80
CA SER A 48 -1.08 7.75 12.16
C SER A 48 -1.90 7.22 10.98
N ALA A 49 -2.29 5.94 11.04
CA ALA A 49 -3.21 5.37 10.06
C ALA A 49 -4.54 6.16 10.01
N GLU A 50 -5.09 6.49 11.19
CA GLU A 50 -6.31 7.29 11.32
C GLU A 50 -6.21 8.65 10.61
N GLN A 51 -5.06 9.33 10.73
CA GLN A 51 -4.85 10.61 10.05
C GLN A 51 -4.85 10.48 8.53
N VAL A 52 -4.23 9.42 7.98
CA VAL A 52 -4.29 9.12 6.54
C VAL A 52 -5.73 8.86 6.12
N GLU A 53 -6.43 7.99 6.86
CA GLU A 53 -7.81 7.61 6.55
C GLU A 53 -8.82 8.76 6.72
N GLN A 54 -8.48 9.80 7.48
CA GLN A 54 -9.28 11.01 7.63
C GLN A 54 -8.96 12.10 6.60
N ASP A 55 -7.88 11.97 5.82
CA ASP A 55 -7.51 12.94 4.79
C ASP A 55 -8.57 12.96 3.67
N PRO A 56 -9.23 14.12 3.41
CA PRO A 56 -10.21 14.24 2.35
C PRO A 56 -9.66 13.92 0.96
N ILE A 57 -8.40 14.28 0.67
CA ILE A 57 -7.78 14.04 -0.64
C ILE A 57 -7.50 12.55 -0.81
N PHE A 58 -7.05 11.86 0.24
CA PHE A 58 -6.88 10.41 0.21
C PHE A 58 -8.20 9.69 -0.08
N ARG A 59 -9.29 10.13 0.56
CA ARG A 59 -10.64 9.60 0.35
C ARG A 59 -11.20 9.85 -1.04
N GLU A 60 -10.63 10.73 -1.85
CA GLU A 60 -11.08 10.94 -3.24
C GLU A 60 -10.48 9.93 -4.22
N VAL A 61 -9.42 9.22 -3.85
CA VAL A 61 -8.82 8.19 -4.70
C VAL A 61 -9.85 7.06 -4.92
N PRO A 62 -10.16 6.65 -6.17
CA PRO A 62 -11.23 5.68 -6.42
C PRO A 62 -11.06 4.36 -5.66
N ALA A 63 -9.86 3.76 -5.67
CA ALA A 63 -9.56 2.58 -4.84
C ALA A 63 -9.84 2.76 -3.35
N VAL A 64 -9.65 3.96 -2.81
CA VAL A 64 -9.93 4.25 -1.39
C VAL A 64 -11.43 4.36 -1.16
N ARG A 65 -12.16 5.02 -2.07
CA ARG A 65 -13.63 5.12 -2.05
C ARG A 65 -14.29 3.75 -2.09
N ASP A 66 -13.69 2.83 -2.85
CA ASP A 66 -14.16 1.44 -3.00
C ASP A 66 -13.73 0.54 -1.83
N GLY A 67 -12.98 1.07 -0.85
CA GLY A 67 -12.48 0.29 0.28
C GLY A 67 -11.32 -0.66 -0.08
N ARG A 68 -10.77 -0.58 -1.29
CA ARG A 68 -9.68 -1.42 -1.82
C ARG A 68 -8.31 -0.89 -1.41
N TYR A 69 -8.12 -0.65 -0.11
CA TYR A 69 -6.88 -0.12 0.44
C TYR A 69 -6.51 -0.76 1.78
N LEU A 70 -5.21 -0.68 2.10
CA LEU A 70 -4.64 -1.04 3.40
C LEU A 70 -3.72 0.10 3.87
N VAL A 71 -4.06 0.75 4.97
CA VAL A 71 -3.13 1.61 5.71
C VAL A 71 -2.59 0.80 6.89
N PHE A 72 -1.28 0.62 6.97
CA PHE A 72 -0.69 -0.07 8.11
C PHE A 72 -0.79 0.78 9.39
N ASP A 73 -1.46 0.24 10.41
CA ASP A 73 -1.47 0.79 11.76
C ASP A 73 -0.54 0.00 12.72
N ASP A 74 -0.40 -1.31 12.51
CA ASP A 74 0.53 -2.15 13.27
C ASP A 74 1.98 -2.02 12.74
N PRO A 75 2.93 -1.48 13.54
CA PRO A 75 4.32 -1.36 13.14
C PRO A 75 5.02 -2.69 12.89
N GLU A 76 4.63 -3.78 13.56
CA GLU A 76 5.24 -5.10 13.38
C GLU A 76 4.83 -5.72 12.04
N ALA A 77 3.54 -5.71 11.71
CA ALA A 77 3.04 -6.11 10.40
C ALA A 77 3.68 -5.26 9.28
N SER A 78 3.70 -3.94 9.44
CA SER A 78 4.32 -2.99 8.51
C SER A 78 5.81 -3.30 8.26
N LYS A 79 6.57 -3.53 9.34
CA LYS A 79 8.00 -3.84 9.26
C LYS A 79 8.26 -5.22 8.67
N SER A 80 7.43 -6.22 8.99
CA SER A 80 7.58 -7.59 8.48
C SER A 80 7.41 -7.63 6.95
N TYR A 81 6.40 -6.91 6.45
CA TYR A 81 6.15 -6.71 5.03
C TYR A 81 7.31 -5.97 4.36
N SER A 82 7.78 -4.89 4.98
CA SER A 82 8.79 -4.00 4.37
C SER A 82 10.18 -4.63 4.32
N THR A 83 10.53 -5.42 5.34
CA THR A 83 11.85 -6.07 5.45
C THR A 83 11.98 -7.23 4.48
N ASN A 84 10.89 -7.98 4.21
CA ASN A 84 10.83 -9.09 3.26
C ASN A 84 12.04 -10.06 3.37
N SER A 85 12.45 -10.37 4.60
CA SER A 85 13.55 -11.30 4.90
C SER A 85 13.01 -12.71 5.15
N ALA A 86 13.87 -13.73 5.12
CA ALA A 86 13.46 -15.10 5.41
C ALA A 86 12.79 -15.24 6.80
N LEU A 87 13.25 -14.47 7.80
CA LEU A 87 12.70 -14.49 9.16
C LEU A 87 11.35 -13.75 9.26
N SER A 88 11.12 -12.72 8.45
CA SER A 88 9.89 -11.93 8.51
C SER A 88 8.79 -12.42 7.56
N LEU A 89 9.14 -13.26 6.57
CA LEU A 89 8.22 -13.70 5.54
C LEU A 89 7.03 -14.49 6.09
N GLY A 90 7.27 -15.45 7.00
CA GLY A 90 6.18 -16.25 7.58
C GLY A 90 5.17 -15.37 8.31
N TYR A 91 5.65 -14.49 9.18
CA TYR A 91 4.78 -13.54 9.89
C TYR A 91 4.03 -12.60 8.93
N ALA A 92 4.69 -12.07 7.91
CA ALA A 92 4.03 -11.22 6.91
C ALA A 92 2.95 -11.98 6.12
N LEU A 93 3.17 -13.26 5.81
CA LEU A 93 2.15 -14.10 5.17
C LEU A 93 0.95 -14.32 6.09
N ASP A 94 1.19 -14.63 7.36
CA ASP A 94 0.11 -14.92 8.32
C ASP A 94 -0.71 -13.68 8.70
N THR A 95 -0.08 -12.49 8.69
CA THR A 95 -0.73 -11.24 9.16
C THR A 95 -1.24 -10.36 8.02
N VAL A 96 -0.51 -10.24 6.91
CA VAL A 96 -0.83 -9.28 5.85
C VAL A 96 -1.74 -9.91 4.79
N VAL A 97 -1.45 -11.13 4.35
CA VAL A 97 -2.18 -11.76 3.23
C VAL A 97 -3.68 -11.90 3.50
N PRO A 98 -4.15 -12.31 4.69
CA PRO A 98 -5.58 -12.37 4.98
C PRO A 98 -6.28 -11.01 4.81
N ILE A 99 -5.63 -9.92 5.25
CA ILE A 99 -6.15 -8.56 5.12
C ILE A 99 -6.22 -8.16 3.65
N LEU A 100 -5.20 -8.46 2.85
CA LEU A 100 -5.21 -8.19 1.41
C LEU A 100 -6.35 -8.93 0.70
N ALA A 101 -6.57 -10.19 1.05
CA ALA A 101 -7.62 -11.02 0.48
C ALA A 101 -9.02 -10.45 0.82
N GLU A 102 -9.22 -9.97 2.05
CA GLU A 102 -10.46 -9.29 2.45
C GLU A 102 -10.72 -8.06 1.58
N LYS A 103 -9.72 -7.19 1.40
CA LYS A 103 -9.84 -5.95 0.60
C LYS A 103 -10.11 -6.20 -0.88
N LEU A 104 -9.70 -7.35 -1.41
CA LEU A 104 -9.90 -7.73 -2.81
C LEU A 104 -11.18 -8.54 -3.07
N SER A 105 -11.87 -8.97 -2.02
CA SER A 105 -13.10 -9.77 -2.13
C SER A 105 -14.38 -8.93 -2.12
N THR A 106 -14.25 -7.59 -2.12
CA THR A 106 -15.35 -6.61 -2.13
C THR A 106 -15.69 -6.22 -3.56
#